data_AF-A0A0B6YIQ3-F1
#
_entry.id   AF-A0A0B6YIQ3-F1
#
_cell.length_a   1.000
_cell.length_b   1.000
_cell.length_c   1.000
_cell.angle_alpha   90.00
_cell.angle_beta   90.00
_cell.angle_gamma   90.00
#
_symmetry.space_group_name_H-M   'P 1'
#
loop_
_entity.id
_entity.type
_entity.pdbx_description
1 polymer ?
#
loop_
_entity_poly.entity_id
_entity_poly.type
_entity_poly.pdbx_seq_one_letter_code
_entity_poly.pdbx_strand_id
1 'polypeptide(L)'
;ADLGTGKYDMKLKVYKNTTLMSEHTLIDLPTGVVTFYMDNLEPRTPAIAVASGPYIYVYKNLRPYFKFTLPTLDIHPVEEDLWNQAKDDQITIYKMRETLEGLRQEGTSLTVRSLRLLQLETNNVESFVNLHKNTPLKKQTVLTC
;
A
#
# COMPACT_ATOMS: atom_id res chain seq x y z
N ALA A 1 -5.97 -3.32 3.50
CA ALA A 1 -6.52 -1.97 3.33
C ALA A 1 -7.95 -2.13 2.89
N ASP A 2 -8.91 -1.54 3.60
CA ASP A 2 -10.31 -1.54 3.17
C ASP A 2 -10.34 -0.82 1.81
N LEU A 3 -10.83 -1.51 0.78
CA LEU A 3 -10.85 -1.06 -0.61
C LEU A 3 -11.91 0.02 -0.86
N GLY A 4 -12.06 0.98 0.07
CA GLY A 4 -13.02 2.08 -0.08
C GLY A 4 -14.47 1.61 -0.06
N THR A 5 -14.83 0.61 0.76
CA THR A 5 -16.24 0.16 0.87
C THR A 5 -17.15 1.19 1.54
N GLY A 6 -16.61 2.30 2.06
CA GLY A 6 -17.37 3.37 2.71
C GLY A 6 -18.08 2.93 4.00
N LYS A 7 -17.82 1.70 4.48
CA LYS A 7 -18.48 1.12 5.66
C LYS A 7 -18.00 1.72 6.98
N TYR A 8 -16.83 2.34 6.99
CA TYR A 8 -16.19 2.83 8.20
C TYR A 8 -15.83 4.31 8.06
N ASP A 9 -16.41 5.13 8.93
CA ASP A 9 -16.13 6.56 9.05
C ASP A 9 -14.80 6.76 9.81
N MET A 10 -13.68 6.61 9.10
CA MET A 10 -12.35 6.71 9.70
C MET A 10 -12.06 8.16 10.07
N LYS A 11 -12.03 8.43 11.39
CA LYS A 11 -11.80 9.77 11.92
C LYS A 11 -10.76 9.76 13.02
N LEU A 12 -9.84 10.73 12.96
CA LEU A 12 -9.00 11.11 14.08
C LEU A 12 -9.79 12.07 14.97
N LYS A 13 -10.20 11.58 16.15
CA LYS A 13 -10.94 12.37 17.15
C LYS A 13 -10.00 12.90 18.21
N VAL A 14 -10.04 14.21 18.45
CA VAL A 14 -9.21 14.89 19.44
C VAL A 14 -10.07 15.27 20.62
N TYR A 15 -9.72 14.75 21.79
CA TYR A 15 -10.42 15.06 23.04
C TYR A 15 -9.56 15.95 23.93
N LYS A 16 -10.22 16.85 24.65
CA LYS A 16 -9.64 17.58 25.78
C LYS A 16 -10.54 17.37 26.97
N ASN A 17 -9.98 16.81 28.03
CA ASN A 17 -10.73 16.30 29.17
C ASN A 17 -11.80 15.30 28.70
N THR A 18 -13.07 15.57 29.01
CA THR A 18 -14.23 14.77 28.60
C THR A 18 -14.91 15.29 27.33
N THR A 19 -14.38 16.35 26.71
CA THR A 19 -15.01 17.02 25.57
C THR A 19 -14.29 16.69 24.26
N LEU A 20 -15.06 16.36 23.23
CA LEU A 20 -14.56 16.23 21.87
C LEU A 20 -14.27 17.63 21.31
N MET A 21 -13.02 17.91 20.96
CA MET A 21 -12.59 19.19 20.41
C MET A 21 -12.69 19.25 18.89
N SER A 22 -12.24 18.19 18.21
CA SER A 22 -12.25 18.14 16.75
C SER A 22 -12.30 16.71 16.23
N GLU A 23 -12.80 16.56 15.00
CA GLU A 23 -12.73 15.33 14.22
C GLU A 23 -12.07 15.64 12.87
N HIS A 24 -11.15 14.77 12.45
CA HIS A 24 -10.48 14.88 11.15
C HIS A 24 -10.67 13.58 10.38
N THR A 25 -11.22 13.66 9.17
CA THR A 25 -11.39 12.48 8.32
C THR A 25 -10.03 11.94 7.89
N LEU A 26 -9.84 10.63 8.05
CA LEU A 26 -8.68 9.90 7.60
C LEU A 26 -8.94 9.29 6.22
N ILE A 27 -7.88 9.15 5.43
CA ILE A 27 -7.96 8.67 4.04
C ILE A 27 -8.20 7.15 3.97
N ASP A 28 -7.60 6.40 4.89
CA ASP A 28 -7.66 4.93 4.93
C ASP A 28 -7.58 4.46 6.40
N LEU A 29 -7.80 3.18 6.65
CA LEU A 29 -7.79 2.54 7.97
C LEU A 29 -6.44 2.80 8.66
N PRO A 30 -6.42 3.50 9.82
CA PRO A 30 -5.19 3.72 10.56
C PRO A 30 -4.73 2.43 11.25
N THR A 31 -3.43 2.16 11.23
CA THR A 31 -2.80 1.03 11.93
C THR A 31 -2.08 1.46 13.21
N GLY A 32 -1.65 2.72 13.28
CA GLY A 32 -0.98 3.28 14.46
C GLY A 32 -1.06 4.80 14.51
N VAL A 33 -0.94 5.35 15.72
CA VAL A 33 -0.85 6.79 15.95
C VAL A 33 0.21 7.07 17.00
N VAL A 34 1.07 8.06 16.74
CA VAL A 34 2.13 8.46 17.66
C VAL A 34 2.32 9.97 17.63
N THR A 35 2.73 10.54 18.76
CA THR A 35 3.13 11.94 18.87
C THR A 35 4.65 12.05 18.87
N PHE A 36 5.20 13.01 18.13
CA PHE A 36 6.64 13.26 18.09
C PHE A 36 6.95 14.74 17.91
N TYR A 37 8.15 15.18 18.30
CA TYR A 37 8.62 16.54 18.07
C TYR A 37 9.38 16.61 16.74
N MET A 38 9.01 17.56 15.88
CA MET A 38 9.67 17.74 14.57
C MET A 38 11.00 18.49 14.66
N ASP A 39 11.15 19.31 15.69
CA ASP A 39 12.32 20.15 15.93
C ASP A 39 12.52 20.34 17.44
N ASN A 40 13.62 21.02 17.79
CA ASN A 40 13.98 21.32 19.17
C ASN A 40 13.66 22.78 19.56
N LEU A 41 12.85 23.50 18.77
CA LEU A 41 12.55 24.91 19.02
C LEU A 41 11.57 25.06 20.20
N GLU A 42 11.82 26.02 21.09
CA GLU A 42 10.93 26.31 22.20
C GLU A 42 9.96 27.46 21.85
N PRO A 43 8.65 27.36 22.18
CA PRO A 43 7.97 26.22 22.83
C PRO A 43 7.73 25.05 21.88
N ARG A 44 7.99 23.82 22.35
CA ARG A 44 7.84 22.61 21.54
C ARG A 44 6.37 22.23 21.41
N THR A 45 5.89 22.17 20.17
CA THR A 45 4.54 21.66 19.87
C THR A 45 4.67 20.30 19.17
N PRO A 46 4.16 19.20 19.75
CA PRO A 46 4.27 17.89 19.12
C PRO A 46 3.38 17.81 17.88
N ALA A 47 3.86 17.07 16.88
CA ALA A 47 3.08 16.64 15.75
C ALA A 47 2.48 15.25 15.99
N ILE A 48 1.43 14.92 15.26
CA ILE A 48 0.79 13.61 15.27
C ILE A 48 1.15 12.90 13.97
N ALA A 49 1.74 11.71 14.04
CA ALA A 49 1.88 10.81 12.91
C ALA A 49 0.80 9.72 12.99
N VAL A 50 0.08 9.52 11.89
CA VAL A 50 -0.90 8.46 11.70
C VAL A 50 -0.41 7.53 10.60
N ALA A 51 -0.13 6.27 10.95
CA ALA A 51 0.23 5.23 10.00
C ALA A 51 -1.04 4.63 9.37
N SER A 52 -1.06 4.50 8.05
CA SER A 52 -2.14 3.84 7.33
C SER A 52 -1.65 3.30 5.98
N GLY A 53 -1.80 2.00 5.77
CA GLY A 53 -1.27 1.33 4.58
C GLY A 53 0.26 1.49 4.47
N PRO A 54 0.80 1.87 3.29
CA PRO A 54 2.22 2.19 3.10
C PRO A 54 2.58 3.64 3.47
N TYR A 55 1.67 4.40 4.10
CA TYR A 55 1.81 5.85 4.27
C TYR A 55 1.87 6.26 5.74
N ILE A 56 2.65 7.30 6.03
CA ILE A 56 2.61 8.02 7.30
C ILE A 56 2.08 9.43 7.03
N TYR A 57 0.92 9.74 7.60
CA TYR A 57 0.32 11.05 7.53
C TYR A 57 0.69 11.85 8.77
N VAL A 58 1.39 12.96 8.57
CA VAL A 58 1.85 13.82 9.65
C VAL A 58 0.95 15.05 9.73
N TYR A 59 0.41 15.30 10.92
CA TYR A 59 -0.42 16.43 11.25
C TYR A 59 0.32 17.36 12.21
N LYS A 60 0.50 18.63 11.81
CA LYS A 60 1.06 19.69 12.65
C LYS A 60 -0.06 20.63 13.04
N ASN A 61 -0.25 20.89 14.34
CA ASN A 61 -1.37 21.69 14.85
C ASN A 61 -2.73 21.21 14.31
N LEU A 62 -2.93 19.89 14.27
CA LEU A 62 -4.14 19.23 13.76
C LEU A 62 -4.46 19.50 12.27
N ARG A 63 -3.48 19.96 11.49
CA ARG A 63 -3.61 20.16 10.04
C ARG A 63 -2.68 19.20 9.29
N PRO A 64 -3.12 18.61 8.17
CA PRO A 64 -2.24 17.82 7.31
C PRO A 64 -1.00 18.62 6.94
N TYR A 65 0.18 18.07 7.20
CA TYR A 65 1.46 18.74 6.99
C TYR A 65 2.32 17.99 5.97
N PHE A 66 2.44 16.66 6.14
CA PHE A 66 3.31 15.85 5.30
C PHE A 66 2.75 14.43 5.11
N LYS A 67 2.99 13.86 3.94
CA LYS A 67 2.72 12.45 3.63
C LYS A 67 4.03 11.76 3.29
N PHE A 68 4.47 10.87 4.16
CA PHE A 68 5.56 9.96 3.84
C PHE A 68 5.01 8.71 3.15
N THR A 69 5.73 8.21 2.15
CA THR A 69 5.44 6.92 1.52
C THR A 69 6.62 6.00 1.75
N LEU A 70 6.36 4.79 2.23
CA LEU A 70 7.42 3.81 2.42
C LEU A 70 8.16 3.54 1.10
N PRO A 71 9.49 3.35 1.15
CA PRO A 71 10.25 2.89 0.01
C PRO A 71 9.66 1.59 -0.54
N THR A 72 9.57 1.48 -1.87
CA THR A 72 9.23 0.22 -2.51
C THR A 72 10.38 -0.76 -2.36
N LEU A 73 10.05 -2.04 -2.22
CA LEU A 73 11.04 -3.12 -2.26
C LEU A 73 11.39 -3.46 -3.71
N ASP A 74 12.58 -4.03 -3.88
CA ASP A 74 13.01 -4.54 -5.16
C ASP A 74 12.14 -5.71 -5.60
N ILE A 75 11.87 -5.73 -6.90
CA ILE A 75 11.11 -6.75 -7.58
C ILE A 75 12.10 -7.74 -8.19
N HIS A 76 11.74 -9.02 -8.23
CA HIS A 76 12.59 -10.00 -8.87
C HIS A 76 12.66 -9.72 -10.38
N PRO A 77 13.86 -9.68 -11.00
CA PRO A 77 14.01 -9.26 -12.40
C PRO A 77 13.25 -10.15 -13.38
N VAL A 78 13.15 -11.47 -13.10
CA VAL A 78 12.35 -12.38 -13.92
C VAL A 78 10.86 -12.06 -13.83
N GLU A 79 10.36 -11.69 -12.65
CA GLU A 79 8.95 -11.30 -12.50
C GLU A 79 8.65 -10.02 -13.29
N GLU A 80 9.54 -9.02 -13.19
CA GLU A 80 9.41 -7.76 -13.91
C GLU A 80 9.44 -7.97 -15.43
N ASP A 81 10.37 -8.78 -15.93
CA ASP A 81 10.49 -9.12 -17.35
C ASP A 81 9.23 -9.82 -17.88
N LEU A 82 8.67 -10.78 -17.13
CA LEU A 82 7.42 -11.45 -17.50
C LEU A 82 6.25 -10.45 -17.67
N TRP A 83 6.15 -9.46 -16.78
CA TRP A 83 5.12 -8.42 -16.89
C TRP A 83 5.37 -7.46 -18.05
N ASN A 84 6.62 -7.15 -18.37
CA ASN A 84 6.99 -6.35 -19.55
C ASN A 84 6.68 -7.11 -20.85
N GLN A 85 7.02 -8.39 -20.94
CA GLN A 85 6.65 -9.24 -22.07
C GLN A 85 5.12 -9.36 -22.21
N ALA A 86 4.38 -9.45 -21.11
CA ALA A 86 2.92 -9.48 -21.13
C ALA A 86 2.31 -8.16 -21.59
N LYS A 87 2.96 -7.02 -21.32
CA LYS A 87 2.58 -5.71 -21.83
C LYS A 87 2.75 -5.61 -23.34
N ASP A 88 3.82 -6.19 -23.88
CA ASP A 88 4.14 -6.20 -25.31
C ASP A 88 3.48 -7.37 -26.07
N ASP A 89 2.58 -8.10 -25.41
CA ASP A 89 1.88 -9.29 -25.94
C ASP A 89 2.84 -10.38 -26.48
N GLN A 90 4.07 -10.45 -25.94
CA GLN A 90 5.13 -11.38 -26.35
C GLN A 90 5.12 -12.71 -25.59
N ILE A 91 4.28 -12.85 -24.56
CA ILE A 91 4.21 -14.05 -23.72
C ILE A 91 2.77 -14.54 -23.52
N THR A 92 2.58 -15.85 -23.61
CA THR A 92 1.32 -16.50 -23.28
C THR A 92 1.12 -16.55 -21.77
N ILE A 93 -0.12 -16.29 -21.33
CA ILE A 93 -0.52 -16.31 -19.91
C ILE A 93 -0.19 -17.65 -19.22
N TYR A 94 -0.35 -18.76 -19.93
CA TYR A 94 0.01 -20.09 -19.42
C TYR A 94 1.49 -20.15 -19.00
N LYS A 95 2.40 -19.75 -19.89
CA LYS A 95 3.85 -19.73 -19.65
C LYS A 95 4.23 -18.75 -18.55
N MET A 96 3.57 -17.60 -18.51
CA MET A 96 3.74 -16.62 -17.43
C MET A 96 3.38 -17.22 -16.07
N ARG A 97 2.22 -17.89 -15.94
CA ARG A 97 1.82 -18.54 -14.68
C ARG A 97 2.76 -19.66 -14.27
N GLU A 98 3.16 -20.51 -15.21
CA GLU A 98 4.10 -21.61 -14.96
C GLU A 98 5.43 -21.08 -14.41
N THR A 99 5.97 -20.02 -15.02
CA THR A 99 7.26 -19.43 -14.59
C THR A 99 7.14 -18.74 -13.23
N LEU A 100 6.04 -18.01 -12.99
CA LEU A 100 5.75 -17.40 -11.68
C LEU A 100 5.56 -18.45 -10.58
N GLU A 101 4.95 -19.59 -10.91
CA GLU A 101 4.78 -20.70 -9.98
C GLU A 101 6.13 -21.36 -9.64
N GLY A 102 7.03 -21.49 -10.62
CA GLY A 102 8.43 -21.90 -10.37
C GLY A 102 9.15 -20.96 -9.41
N LEU A 103 9.10 -19.64 -9.66
CA LEU A 103 9.69 -18.64 -8.75
C LEU A 103 9.11 -18.72 -7.33
N ARG A 104 7.80 -18.99 -7.21
CA ARG A 104 7.14 -19.19 -5.91
C ARG A 104 7.68 -20.41 -5.18
N GLN A 105 7.89 -21.52 -5.89
CA GLN A 105 8.43 -22.76 -5.33
C GLN A 105 9.89 -22.62 -4.88
N GLU A 106 10.66 -21.77 -5.55
CA GLU A 106 12.04 -21.41 -5.16
C GLU A 106 12.10 -20.53 -3.91
N GLY A 107 10.95 -20.07 -3.38
CA GLY A 107 10.88 -19.18 -2.22
C GLY A 107 11.06 -17.70 -2.55
N THR A 108 11.02 -17.32 -3.83
CA THR A 108 11.13 -15.92 -4.25
C THR A 108 9.91 -15.13 -3.78
N SER A 109 10.15 -13.96 -3.17
CA SER A 109 9.09 -13.06 -2.73
C SER A 109 8.50 -12.28 -3.92
N LEU A 110 7.42 -12.81 -4.48
CA LEU A 110 6.68 -12.19 -5.59
C LEU A 110 5.84 -10.99 -5.13
N THR A 111 5.45 -10.13 -6.07
CA THR A 111 4.51 -9.04 -5.79
C THR A 111 3.08 -9.56 -5.55
N VAL A 112 2.26 -8.75 -4.86
CA VAL A 112 0.83 -9.03 -4.64
C VAL A 112 0.09 -9.23 -5.97
N ARG A 113 0.49 -8.54 -7.03
CA ARG A 113 -0.12 -8.68 -8.36
C ARG A 113 0.10 -10.08 -8.92
N SER A 114 1.33 -10.58 -8.90
CA SER A 114 1.67 -11.92 -9.38
C SER A 114 1.05 -13.01 -8.51
N LEU A 115 1.05 -12.83 -7.18
CA LEU A 115 0.36 -13.74 -6.27
C LEU A 115 -1.15 -13.79 -6.54
N ARG A 116 -1.77 -12.64 -6.84
CA ARG A 116 -3.19 -12.59 -7.19
C ARG A 116 -3.47 -13.29 -8.51
N LEU A 117 -2.63 -13.10 -9.52
CA LEU A 117 -2.72 -13.80 -10.80
C LEU A 117 -2.71 -15.33 -10.60
N LEU A 118 -1.80 -15.83 -9.76
CA LEU A 118 -1.70 -17.27 -9.45
C LEU A 118 -2.94 -17.82 -8.72
N GLN A 119 -3.66 -17.00 -7.96
CA GLN A 119 -4.87 -17.40 -7.24
C GLN A 119 -6.16 -17.39 -8.09
N LEU A 120 -6.16 -16.76 -9.26
CA LEU A 120 -7.34 -16.66 -10.10
C LEU A 120 -7.63 -17.95 -10.87
N GLU A 121 -8.92 -18.23 -11.05
CA GLU A 121 -9.42 -19.29 -11.94
C GLU A 121 -9.14 -18.96 -13.40
N THR A 122 -8.93 -19.98 -14.24
CA THR A 122 -8.52 -19.88 -15.66
C THR A 122 -9.37 -18.90 -16.48
N ASN A 123 -10.67 -18.83 -16.23
CA ASN A 123 -11.59 -17.96 -16.97
C ASN A 123 -11.38 -16.45 -16.71
N ASN A 124 -10.82 -16.07 -15.56
CA ASN A 124 -10.65 -14.67 -15.15
C ASN A 124 -9.20 -14.17 -15.28
N VAL A 125 -8.28 -15.01 -15.75
CA VAL A 125 -6.85 -14.65 -15.81
C VAL A 125 -6.57 -13.66 -16.93
N GLU A 126 -7.15 -13.88 -18.10
CA GLU A 126 -6.97 -13.02 -19.29
C GLU A 126 -7.44 -11.59 -19.05
N SER A 127 -8.62 -11.44 -18.44
CA SER A 127 -9.16 -10.13 -18.11
C SER A 127 -8.29 -9.41 -17.07
N PHE A 128 -7.76 -10.13 -16.08
CA PHE A 128 -6.87 -9.59 -15.06
C PHE A 128 -5.53 -9.11 -15.65
N VAL A 129 -4.89 -9.92 -16.51
CA VAL A 129 -3.63 -9.54 -17.16
C VAL A 129 -3.83 -8.30 -18.02
N ASN A 130 -4.87 -8.27 -18.86
CA ASN A 130 -5.15 -7.12 -19.72
C ASN A 130 -5.43 -5.84 -18.94
N LEU A 131 -6.09 -5.94 -17.78
CA LEU A 131 -6.32 -4.80 -16.90
C LEU A 131 -5.03 -4.25 -16.28
N HIS A 132 -4.10 -5.13 -15.91
CA HIS A 132 -2.92 -4.76 -15.10
C HIS A 132 -1.61 -4.64 -15.89
N LYS A 133 -1.52 -5.12 -17.13
CA LYS A 133 -0.27 -5.12 -17.94
C LYS A 133 0.30 -3.74 -18.20
N ASN A 134 -0.55 -2.71 -18.26
CA ASN A 134 -0.14 -1.33 -18.50
C ASN A 134 0.28 -0.57 -17.23
N THR A 135 0.06 -1.15 -16.04
CA THR A 135 0.40 -0.49 -14.78
C THR A 135 1.80 -0.92 -14.35
N PRO A 136 2.70 0.01 -13.96
CA PRO A 136 4.03 -0.37 -13.49
C PRO A 136 3.93 -1.31 -12.30
N LEU A 137 4.80 -2.31 -12.24
CA LEU A 137 4.86 -3.24 -11.14
C LEU A 137 5.49 -2.55 -9.92
N LYS A 138 4.88 -2.73 -8.74
CA LYS A 138 5.37 -2.11 -7.49
C LYS A 138 5.22 -3.11 -6.36
N LYS A 139 6.25 -3.20 -5.51
CA LYS A 139 6.23 -3.98 -4.28
C LYS A 139 6.22 -3.05 -3.08
N GLN A 140 5.03 -2.76 -2.57
CA GLN A 140 4.83 -1.90 -1.40
C GLN A 140 4.60 -2.74 -0.15
N THR A 141 5.19 -2.30 0.96
CA THR A 141 4.97 -2.86 2.29
C THR A 141 3.90 -2.08 3.04
N VAL A 142 3.35 -2.66 4.10
CA VAL A 142 2.29 -2.05 4.91
C VAL A 142 2.81 -1.86 6.34
N LEU A 143 2.52 -0.70 6.93
CA LEU A 143 2.82 -0.39 8.32
C LEU A 143 1.86 -1.13 9.24
N THR A 144 2.39 -1.89 10.21
CA THR A 144 1.60 -2.72 11.13
C THR A 144 1.55 -2.20 12.56
N CYS A 145 2.55 -1.41 12.99
CA CYS A 145 2.67 -0.86 14.33
C CYS A 145 3.43 0.46 14.32
#